data_AF-A0AAJ1WR47-F1
#
_entry.id   AF-A0AAJ1WR47-F1
#
_cell.length_a   1.000
_cell.length_b   1.000
_cell.length_c   1.000
_cell.angle_alpha   90.00
_cell.angle_beta   90.00
_cell.angle_gamma   90.00
#
_symmetry.space_group_name_H-M   'P 1'
#
loop_
_entity.id
_entity.type
_entity.pdbx_description
1 polymer ?
#
loop_
_entity_poly.entity_id
_entity_poly.type
_entity_poly.pdbx_seq_one_letter_code
_entity_poly.pdbx_strand_id
1 'polypeptide(L)'
;MSAPGHAVPEQLVEWMTLVGRSCRSTLAPSPLPSHVLRRARPVPCVVAVGSHDVFLPSAPLGRATRRLLGTEAHVLDGAGHLVLDDAPHRVGALAARLRTKD
;
A
#
# COMPACT_ATOMS: atom_id res chain seq x y z
N MET A 1 2.60 7.51 -5.09
CA MET A 1 3.40 8.72 -4.81
C MET A 1 3.83 8.74 -3.36
N SER A 2 5.06 9.19 -3.10
CA SER A 2 5.61 9.41 -1.77
C SER A 2 4.94 10.58 -1.04
N ALA A 3 5.10 10.62 0.28
CA ALA A 3 4.65 11.75 1.09
C ALA A 3 5.37 13.06 0.74
N PRO A 4 4.77 14.22 1.09
CA PRO A 4 5.42 15.52 0.95
C PRO A 4 6.81 15.55 1.63
N GLY A 5 7.73 16.30 1.05
CA GLY A 5 9.09 16.46 1.58
C GLY A 5 10.06 15.32 1.26
N HIS A 6 9.61 14.25 0.61
CA HIS A 6 10.49 13.18 0.15
C HIS A 6 11.12 13.54 -1.20
N ALA A 7 12.45 13.53 -1.25
CA ALA A 7 13.18 13.68 -2.51
C ALA A 7 13.06 12.38 -3.32
N VAL A 8 12.70 12.52 -4.60
CA VAL A 8 12.70 11.39 -5.54
C VAL A 8 14.06 11.31 -6.21
N PRO A 9 14.76 10.17 -6.17
CA PRO A 9 16.01 9.97 -6.90
C PRO A 9 15.88 10.31 -8.39
N GLU A 10 16.84 11.06 -8.93
CA GLU A 10 16.82 11.52 -10.34
C GLU A 10 16.75 10.35 -11.33
N GLN A 11 17.43 9.25 -11.02
CA GLN A 11 17.44 8.03 -11.83
C GLN A 11 16.03 7.43 -11.95
N LEU A 12 15.20 7.52 -10.90
CA LEU A 12 13.81 7.07 -10.97
C LEU A 12 12.96 8.01 -11.85
N VAL A 13 13.23 9.31 -11.84
CA VAL A 13 12.56 10.28 -12.71
C VAL A 13 12.89 9.99 -14.17
N GLU A 14 14.16 9.78 -14.50
CA GLU A 14 14.60 9.44 -15.85
C GLU A 14 13.97 8.12 -16.32
N TRP A 15 14.03 7.08 -15.48
CA TRP A 15 13.42 5.79 -15.77
C TRP A 15 11.92 5.90 -16.01
N MET A 16 11.18 6.56 -15.13
CA MET A 16 9.73 6.73 -15.28
C MET A 16 9.37 7.57 -16.50
N THR A 17 10.23 8.52 -16.88
CA THR A 17 10.07 9.29 -18.13
C THR A 17 10.22 8.38 -19.36
N LEU A 18 11.22 7.50 -19.38
CA LEU A 18 11.40 6.53 -20.45
C LEU A 18 10.22 5.57 -20.55
N VAL A 19 9.77 5.02 -19.42
CA VAL A 19 8.59 4.13 -19.36
C VAL A 19 7.34 4.86 -19.88
N GLY A 20 7.11 6.10 -19.46
CA GLY A 20 5.98 6.90 -19.91
C GLY A 20 5.97 7.20 -21.42
N ARG A 21 7.16 7.32 -22.03
CA ARG A 21 7.31 7.54 -23.49
C ARG A 21 7.22 6.27 -24.31
N SER A 22 7.69 5.15 -23.77
CA SER A 22 7.90 3.91 -24.52
C SER A 22 6.83 2.85 -24.27
N CYS A 23 6.03 2.99 -23.21
CA CYS A 23 5.03 2.00 -22.82
C CYS A 23 3.61 2.60 -22.79
N ARG A 24 2.61 1.80 -23.18
CA ARG A 24 1.20 2.07 -22.84
C ARG A 24 0.85 1.36 -21.54
N SER A 25 0.62 2.12 -20.48
CA SER A 25 0.17 1.55 -19.21
C SER A 25 -1.27 1.03 -19.33
N THR A 26 -1.53 -0.17 -18.84
CA THR A 26 -2.87 -0.79 -18.83
C THR A 26 -3.76 -0.31 -17.68
N LEU A 27 -3.34 0.74 -16.95
CA LEU A 27 -3.94 1.20 -15.70
C LEU A 27 -4.03 0.08 -14.65
N ALA A 28 -4.59 0.41 -13.48
CA ALA A 28 -4.87 -0.59 -12.46
C ALA A 28 -5.95 -1.56 -12.96
N PRO A 29 -5.80 -2.88 -12.71
CA PRO A 29 -6.85 -3.84 -13.04
C PRO A 29 -8.12 -3.55 -12.23
N SER A 30 -9.26 -4.05 -12.73
CA SER A 30 -10.53 -3.97 -11.99
C SER A 30 -10.39 -4.59 -10.59
N PRO A 31 -11.06 -4.03 -9.57
CA PRO A 31 -11.03 -4.58 -8.22
C PRO A 31 -11.45 -6.04 -8.18
N LEU A 32 -10.81 -6.82 -7.31
CA LEU A 32 -11.23 -8.20 -7.05
C LEU A 32 -12.67 -8.22 -6.50
N PRO A 33 -13.49 -9.21 -6.90
CA PRO A 33 -14.81 -9.39 -6.31
C PRO A 33 -14.72 -9.57 -4.79
N SER A 34 -15.61 -8.93 -4.03
CA SER A 34 -15.53 -8.94 -2.56
C SER A 34 -15.58 -10.34 -1.94
N HIS A 35 -16.21 -11.32 -2.60
CA HIS A 35 -16.25 -12.70 -2.12
C HIS A 35 -14.85 -13.35 -2.13
N VAL A 36 -13.97 -12.96 -3.06
CA VAL A 36 -12.57 -13.44 -3.11
C VAL A 36 -11.82 -12.94 -1.88
N LEU A 37 -11.93 -11.66 -1.56
CA LEU A 37 -11.29 -11.05 -0.40
C LEU A 37 -11.79 -11.65 0.93
N ARG A 38 -13.09 -11.90 1.05
CA ARG A 38 -13.67 -12.52 2.26
C ARG A 38 -13.12 -13.93 2.52
N ARG A 39 -12.76 -14.70 1.49
CA ARG A 39 -12.12 -16.02 1.66
C ARG A 39 -10.75 -15.94 2.32
N ALA A 40 -10.07 -14.80 2.22
CA ALA A 40 -8.77 -14.59 2.85
C ALA A 40 -8.87 -14.21 4.34
N ARG A 41 -10.08 -13.92 4.86
CA ARG A 41 -10.28 -13.49 6.26
C ARG A 41 -9.68 -14.42 7.33
N PRO A 42 -9.64 -15.77 7.17
CA PRO A 42 -8.99 -16.63 8.15
C PRO A 42 -7.45 -16.56 8.14
N VAL A 43 -6.85 -16.04 7.06
CA VAL A 43 -5.40 -15.96 6.90
C VAL A 43 -4.87 -14.75 7.66
N PRO A 44 -3.81 -14.91 8.50
CA PRO A 44 -3.16 -13.78 9.15
C PRO A 44 -2.75 -12.71 8.13
N CYS A 45 -3.25 -11.49 8.33
CA CYS A 45 -3.04 -10.38 7.41
C CYS A 45 -2.80 -9.08 8.18
N VAL A 46 -1.80 -8.32 7.74
CA VAL A 46 -1.53 -6.96 8.19
C VAL A 46 -1.68 -6.04 6.98
N VAL A 47 -2.40 -4.93 7.16
CA VAL A 47 -2.54 -3.89 6.13
C VAL A 47 -1.91 -2.61 6.64
N ALA A 48 -1.09 -1.98 5.80
CA ALA A 48 -0.47 -0.68 6.08
C ALA A 48 -0.88 0.34 5.00
N VAL A 49 -1.09 1.58 5.40
CA VAL A 49 -1.45 2.69 4.48
C VAL A 49 -0.80 3.98 4.95
N GLY A 50 -0.28 4.80 4.04
CA GLY A 50 0.28 6.10 4.40
C GLY A 50 -0.81 7.12 4.77
N SER A 51 -0.52 8.01 5.71
CA SER A 51 -1.43 9.11 6.07
C SER A 51 -1.65 10.11 4.93
N HIS A 52 -0.73 10.17 3.96
CA HIS A 52 -0.78 11.00 2.76
C HIS A 52 -1.11 10.22 1.48
N ASP A 53 -1.64 8.99 1.59
CA ASP A 53 -2.07 8.22 0.41
C ASP A 53 -3.33 8.85 -0.22
N VAL A 54 -3.13 9.45 -1.41
CA VAL A 54 -4.21 10.08 -2.20
C VAL A 54 -4.95 9.10 -3.10
N PHE A 55 -4.40 7.93 -3.37
CA PHE A 55 -5.01 6.91 -4.23
C PHE A 55 -5.94 6.00 -3.43
N LEU A 56 -5.52 5.63 -2.23
CA LEU A 56 -6.30 4.80 -1.30
C LEU A 56 -6.37 5.47 0.08
N PRO A 57 -7.24 6.49 0.26
CA PRO A 57 -7.32 7.22 1.51
C PRO A 57 -7.56 6.31 2.72
N SER A 58 -6.84 6.58 3.80
CA SER A 58 -6.75 5.70 4.98
C SER A 58 -8.10 5.39 5.61
N ALA A 59 -9.02 6.36 5.72
CA ALA A 59 -10.32 6.15 6.36
C ALA A 59 -11.26 5.23 5.55
N PRO A 60 -11.53 5.47 4.25
CA PRO A 60 -12.24 4.51 3.41
C PRO A 60 -11.57 3.13 3.36
N LEU A 61 -10.24 3.08 3.27
CA LEU A 61 -9.50 1.83 3.21
C LEU A 61 -9.64 1.04 4.53
N GLY A 62 -9.51 1.70 5.68
CA GLY A 62 -9.68 1.08 7.00
C GLY A 62 -11.07 0.48 7.20
N ARG A 63 -12.12 1.13 6.70
CA ARG A 63 -13.48 0.54 6.70
C ARG A 63 -13.55 -0.71 5.82
N ALA A 64 -12.92 -0.67 4.64
CA ALA A 64 -12.92 -1.79 3.72
C ALA A 64 -12.12 -2.99 4.26
N THR A 65 -10.94 -2.77 4.86
CA THR A 65 -10.12 -3.82 5.45
C THR A 65 -10.82 -4.49 6.63
N ARG A 66 -11.45 -3.71 7.51
CA ARG A 66 -12.23 -4.26 8.62
C ARG A 66 -13.39 -5.11 8.11
N ARG A 67 -14.14 -4.62 7.11
CA ARG A 67 -15.30 -5.32 6.54
C ARG A 67 -14.94 -6.58 5.78
N LEU A 68 -13.87 -6.55 4.98
CA LEU A 68 -13.55 -7.60 4.00
C LEU A 68 -12.51 -8.59 4.51
N LEU A 69 -11.53 -8.13 5.29
CA LEU A 69 -10.40 -8.91 5.77
C LEU A 69 -10.44 -9.12 7.29
N GLY A 70 -11.31 -8.42 8.02
CA GLY A 70 -11.40 -8.56 9.48
C GLY A 70 -10.19 -8.01 10.24
N THR A 71 -9.40 -7.12 9.62
CA THR A 71 -8.19 -6.53 10.21
C THR A 71 -8.21 -5.00 10.12
N GLU A 72 -7.57 -4.35 11.09
CA GLU A 72 -7.40 -2.90 11.09
C GLU A 72 -6.23 -2.51 10.20
N ALA A 73 -6.41 -1.44 9.41
CA ALA A 73 -5.30 -0.87 8.67
C ALA A 73 -4.41 -0.04 9.62
N HIS A 74 -3.11 -0.26 9.55
CA HIS A 74 -2.10 0.55 10.23
C HIS A 74 -1.81 1.79 9.40
N VAL A 75 -2.20 2.96 9.91
CA VAL A 75 -1.86 4.24 9.27
C VAL A 75 -0.41 4.59 9.62
N LEU A 76 0.40 4.81 8.60
CA LEU A 76 1.79 5.22 8.72
C LEU A 76 1.87 6.73 8.52
N ASP A 77 1.93 7.45 9.65
CA ASP A 77 2.09 8.90 9.64
C ASP A 77 3.31 9.34 8.84
N GLY A 78 3.14 10.36 8.01
CA GLY A 78 4.19 10.93 7.17
C GLY A 78 4.55 10.09 5.94
N ALA A 79 3.84 8.99 5.66
CA ALA A 79 4.02 8.19 4.45
C ALA A 79 2.89 8.44 3.45
N GLY A 80 3.20 8.31 2.15
CA GLY A 80 2.26 8.37 1.05
C GLY A 80 1.80 6.98 0.61
N HIS A 81 1.46 6.86 -0.67
CA HIS A 81 1.08 5.58 -1.28
C HIS A 81 2.24 4.59 -1.38
N LEU A 82 3.47 5.11 -1.56
CA LEU A 82 4.68 4.30 -1.68
C LEU A 82 5.29 4.03 -0.29
N VAL A 83 4.53 3.37 0.58
CA VAL A 83 4.93 3.13 1.98
C VAL A 83 6.22 2.32 2.14
N LEU A 84 6.59 1.52 1.14
CA LEU A 84 7.86 0.78 1.13
C LEU A 84 9.05 1.70 0.92
N ASP A 85 8.89 2.77 0.16
CA ASP A 85 9.91 3.79 -0.07
C ASP A 85 9.97 4.77 1.09
N ASP A 86 8.82 5.24 1.56
CA ASP A 86 8.73 6.27 2.61
C ASP A 86 9.03 5.74 4.02
N ALA A 87 8.75 4.45 4.28
CA ALA A 87 8.83 3.88 5.62
C ALA A 87 9.25 2.40 5.66
N PRO A 88 10.33 1.98 4.98
CA PRO A 88 10.71 0.57 4.80
C PRO A 88 10.83 -0.19 6.12
N HIS A 89 11.45 0.41 7.15
CA HIS A 89 11.62 -0.22 8.46
C HIS A 89 10.30 -0.43 9.21
N ARG A 90 9.35 0.51 9.09
CA ARG A 90 8.03 0.40 9.74
C ARG A 90 7.20 -0.69 9.07
N VAL A 91 7.27 -0.80 7.74
CA VAL A 91 6.64 -1.90 7.01
C VAL A 91 7.29 -3.24 7.37
N GLY A 92 8.61 -3.30 7.48
CA GLY A 92 9.34 -4.50 7.92
C GLY A 92 8.92 -4.98 9.32
N ALA A 93 8.80 -4.06 10.27
CA ALA A 93 8.32 -4.37 11.62
C ALA A 93 6.87 -4.91 11.62
N LEU A 94 5.99 -4.33 10.80
CA LEU A 94 4.63 -4.82 10.61
C LEU A 94 4.60 -6.22 9.99
N ALA A 95 5.42 -6.48 8.97
CA ALA A 95 5.51 -7.78 8.30
C ALA A 95 6.07 -8.86 9.23
N ALA A 96 7.01 -8.53 10.12
CA ALA A 96 7.58 -9.47 11.09
C ALA A 96 6.51 -10.06 12.04
N ARG A 97 5.44 -9.31 12.34
CA ARG A 97 4.31 -9.79 13.17
C ARG A 97 3.55 -10.96 12.56
N LEU A 98 3.66 -11.16 11.24
CA LEU A 98 3.04 -12.30 10.56
C LEU A 98 3.83 -13.60 10.75
N ARG A 99 5.13 -13.51 11.14
CA ARG A 99 6.00 -14.67 11.37
C ARG A 99 5.88 -15.25 12.78
N THR A 100 5.28 -14.52 13.72
CA THR A 100 5.20 -14.87 15.14
C THR A 100 3.86 -15.50 15.53
N LYS A 101 3.35 -16.45 14.73
CA LYS A 101 2.15 -17.19 15.10
C LYS A 101 2.52 -18.65 15.36
N ASP A 102 2.81 -18.95 16.62
CA ASP A 102 2.71 -20.31 17.17
C ASP A 102 1.23 -20.74 17.21
#